data_AF-A0AAF0EX38-F1
#
_entry.id   AF-A0AAF0EX38-F1
#
_cell.length_a   1.000
_cell.length_b   1.000
_cell.length_c   1.000
_cell.angle_alpha   90.00
_cell.angle_beta   90.00
_cell.angle_gamma   90.00
#
_symmetry.space_group_name_H-M   'P 1'
#
loop_
_entity.id
_entity.type
_entity.pdbx_description
1 polymer ?
#
loop_
_entity_poly.entity_id
_entity_poly.type
_entity_poly.pdbx_seq_one_letter_code
_entity_poly.pdbx_strand_id
1 'polypeptide(L)'
;MRQLLLLSLAWRAASVSVLVGTRLFLRDFDTSAQLLRHTLTTTDTKAVWDALAVPFCRWDTLYFVAAAPAALSIFAPASMSALASPTPEPFFSFFSLLGMLLLGGGALGDIAGALCFAAATMFRANGILLVGYIVWQVYLRRTRVHWAVILGAVSVSPFAAFQGWAYSRLCPGQPWCTGTIPLVYSYVQQKYWDVGPFRYWTLAQVPNFILAAPVVGFGALQACIYLRTVPLRAYFFRSPVRPWPLPYMVHMAVLCAMLLVASHVQIALRFATPGGMPALWWTLAAAVSAGPLKVRRVPLRIVAGYLVCYSMVAGVLYAGFYPPA
;
A
#
# COMPACT_ATOMS: atom_id res chain seq x y z
N MET A 1 -10.16 21.68 11.15
CA MET A 1 -10.15 21.32 9.72
C MET A 1 -9.24 22.21 8.88
N ARG A 2 -9.45 23.55 8.85
CA ARG A 2 -8.70 24.49 7.99
C ARG A 2 -7.17 24.47 8.17
N GLN A 3 -6.67 24.46 9.41
CA GLN A 3 -5.23 24.39 9.69
C GLN A 3 -4.59 23.07 9.20
N LEU A 4 -5.29 21.94 9.30
CA LEU A 4 -4.81 20.64 8.82
C LEU A 4 -4.75 20.57 7.30
N LEU A 5 -5.74 21.18 6.62
CA LEU A 5 -5.74 21.31 5.17
C LEU A 5 -4.57 22.19 4.71
N LEU A 6 -4.34 23.33 5.36
CA LEU A 6 -3.19 24.19 5.07
C LEU A 6 -1.86 23.47 5.29
N LEU A 7 -1.71 22.72 6.39
CA LEU A 7 -0.51 21.93 6.64
C LEU A 7 -0.29 20.84 5.59
N SER A 8 -1.36 20.14 5.18
CA SER A 8 -1.31 19.14 4.11
C SER A 8 -0.90 19.75 2.77
N LEU A 9 -1.48 20.90 2.41
CA LEU A 9 -1.14 21.63 1.19
C LEU A 9 0.30 22.13 1.24
N ALA A 10 0.74 22.71 2.36
CA ALA A 10 2.10 23.18 2.55
C ALA A 10 3.11 22.03 2.44
N TRP A 11 2.82 20.88 3.07
CA TRP A 11 3.67 19.70 2.98
C TRP A 11 3.77 19.18 1.54
N ARG A 12 2.64 19.08 0.82
CA ARG A 12 2.64 18.67 -0.59
C ARG A 12 3.40 19.64 -1.48
N ALA A 13 3.24 20.94 -1.27
CA ALA A 13 4.00 21.96 -1.99
C ALA A 13 5.51 21.84 -1.71
N ALA A 14 5.89 21.59 -0.46
CA ALA A 14 7.28 21.31 -0.10
C ALA A 14 7.81 20.04 -0.78
N SER A 15 7.03 18.95 -0.80
CA SER A 15 7.39 17.71 -1.48
C SER A 15 7.65 17.92 -2.97
N VAL A 16 6.72 18.58 -3.67
CA VAL A 16 6.86 18.91 -5.09
C VAL A 16 8.08 19.80 -5.31
N SER A 17 8.30 20.80 -4.46
CA SER A 17 9.46 21.70 -4.57
C SER A 17 10.79 20.98 -4.41
N VAL A 18 10.88 20.02 -3.48
CA VAL A 18 12.06 19.18 -3.29
C VAL A 18 12.31 18.32 -4.52
N LEU A 19 11.26 17.68 -5.07
CA LEU A 19 11.35 16.84 -6.27
C LEU A 19 11.80 17.65 -7.50
N VAL A 20 11.27 18.85 -7.67
CA VAL A 20 11.70 19.79 -8.73
C VAL A 20 13.13 20.26 -8.51
N GLY A 21 13.51 20.57 -7.26
CA GLY A 21 14.86 21.00 -6.91
C GLY A 21 15.90 19.91 -7.15
N THR A 22 15.61 18.66 -6.81
CA THR A 22 16.50 17.51 -7.03
C THR A 22 16.83 17.29 -8.52
N ARG A 23 15.92 17.65 -9.43
CA ARG A 23 16.16 17.62 -10.88
C ARG A 23 17.31 18.52 -11.32
N LEU A 24 17.56 19.62 -10.60
CA LEU A 24 18.66 20.54 -10.94
C LEU A 24 20.04 19.91 -10.71
N PHE A 25 20.11 18.85 -9.89
CA PHE A 25 21.36 18.24 -9.44
C PHE A 25 21.54 16.78 -9.90
N LEU A 26 20.45 16.07 -10.24
CA LEU A 26 20.48 14.68 -10.67
C LEU A 26 20.15 14.58 -12.17
N ARG A 27 20.99 13.85 -12.92
CA ARG A 27 20.74 13.57 -14.34
C ARG A 27 19.69 12.46 -14.47
N ASP A 28 18.75 12.66 -15.38
CA ASP A 28 17.63 11.76 -15.64
C ASP A 28 18.09 10.33 -15.97
N PHE A 29 17.47 9.32 -15.35
CA PHE A 29 17.76 7.90 -15.57
C PHE A 29 16.59 7.12 -16.23
N ASP A 30 15.46 7.77 -16.51
CA ASP A 30 14.27 7.05 -16.98
C ASP A 30 14.46 6.46 -18.40
N THR A 31 14.62 5.13 -18.45
CA THR A 31 14.76 4.30 -19.64
C THR A 31 13.41 3.77 -20.14
N SER A 32 12.35 3.82 -19.35
CA SER A 32 11.07 3.18 -19.69
C SER A 32 10.29 3.97 -20.74
N ALA A 33 10.23 5.30 -20.61
CA ALA A 33 9.70 6.18 -21.64
C ALA A 33 10.54 6.16 -22.92
N GLN A 34 11.86 5.94 -22.80
CA GLN A 34 12.76 5.74 -23.95
C GLN A 34 12.49 4.41 -24.68
N LEU A 35 12.24 3.33 -23.92
CA LEU A 35 11.88 2.02 -24.48
C LEU A 35 10.53 2.06 -25.20
N LEU A 36 9.52 2.73 -24.63
CA LEU A 36 8.22 2.93 -25.28
C LEU A 36 8.31 3.83 -26.52
N ARG A 37 9.20 4.83 -26.51
CA ARG A 37 9.49 5.67 -27.69
C ARG A 37 9.97 4.85 -28.89
N HIS A 38 10.67 3.73 -28.66
CA HIS A 38 11.09 2.80 -29.72
C HIS A 38 9.93 1.98 -30.31
N THR A 39 8.81 1.85 -29.60
CA THR A 39 7.61 1.16 -30.11
C THR A 39 6.71 2.06 -30.97
N LEU A 40 6.98 3.37 -30.99
CA LEU A 40 6.25 4.33 -31.83
C LEU A 40 6.78 4.30 -33.26
N THR A 41 5.87 4.28 -34.23
CA THR A 41 6.18 4.04 -35.65
C THR A 41 6.43 5.32 -36.45
N THR A 42 5.86 6.47 -36.07
CA THR A 42 5.96 7.72 -36.84
C THR A 42 6.75 8.81 -36.10
N THR A 43 7.38 9.71 -36.85
CA THR A 43 8.11 10.86 -36.31
C THR A 43 7.21 11.83 -35.55
N ASP A 44 5.98 12.04 -36.02
CA ASP A 44 5.01 12.91 -35.34
C ASP A 44 4.54 12.33 -34.02
N THR A 45 4.30 11.02 -33.95
CA THR A 45 3.94 10.36 -32.68
C THR A 45 5.10 10.37 -31.69
N LYS A 46 6.35 10.27 -32.15
CA LYS A 46 7.54 10.45 -31.31
C LYS A 46 7.69 11.88 -30.79
N ALA A 47 7.44 12.90 -31.62
CA ALA A 47 7.49 14.30 -31.19
C ALA A 47 6.39 14.62 -30.16
N VAL A 48 5.18 14.10 -30.37
CA VAL A 48 4.07 14.22 -29.41
C VAL A 48 4.37 13.45 -28.12
N TRP A 49 4.95 12.25 -28.22
CA TRP A 49 5.41 11.48 -27.06
C TRP A 49 6.50 12.23 -26.29
N ASP A 50 7.48 12.81 -26.97
CA ASP A 50 8.57 13.57 -26.35
C ASP A 50 8.10 14.89 -25.72
N ALA A 51 7.04 15.50 -26.24
CA ALA A 51 6.48 16.75 -25.74
C ALA A 51 5.45 16.56 -24.62
N LEU A 52 4.66 15.46 -24.66
CA LEU A 52 3.61 15.18 -23.69
C LEU A 52 4.04 14.03 -22.76
N ALA A 53 4.19 12.81 -23.28
CA ALA A 53 4.39 11.63 -22.45
C ALA A 53 5.74 11.59 -21.72
N VAL A 54 6.85 11.97 -22.36
CA VAL A 54 8.19 11.93 -21.76
C VAL A 54 8.29 12.90 -20.58
N PRO A 55 7.83 14.15 -20.66
CA PRO A 55 7.63 14.98 -19.47
C PRO A 55 6.70 14.29 -18.47
N PHE A 56 5.51 13.82 -18.83
CA PHE A 56 4.61 13.24 -17.82
C PHE A 56 5.09 11.93 -17.17
N CYS A 57 5.93 11.12 -17.84
CA CYS A 57 6.64 9.96 -17.25
C CYS A 57 7.88 10.41 -16.43
N ARG A 58 8.56 11.49 -16.84
CA ARG A 58 9.61 12.17 -16.03
C ARG A 58 9.03 12.86 -14.79
N TRP A 59 7.77 13.24 -14.86
CA TRP A 59 6.98 13.97 -13.88
C TRP A 59 5.89 13.07 -13.32
N ASP A 60 6.28 11.82 -13.06
CA ASP A 60 5.43 10.91 -12.34
C ASP A 60 4.81 11.67 -11.11
N THR A 61 5.58 12.52 -10.47
CA THR A 61 5.26 13.35 -9.29
C THR A 61 4.11 14.38 -9.34
N LEU A 62 3.28 14.48 -10.39
CA LEU A 62 2.32 15.59 -10.48
C LEU A 62 0.90 15.23 -10.94
N TYR A 63 0.21 14.30 -10.25
CA TYR A 63 -1.25 14.22 -10.36
C TYR A 63 -1.94 13.91 -9.02
N PHE A 64 -2.85 14.83 -8.64
CA PHE A 64 -3.85 14.81 -7.57
C PHE A 64 -3.46 15.19 -6.12
N VAL A 65 -4.04 16.33 -5.72
CA VAL A 65 -4.10 16.89 -4.36
C VAL A 65 -5.56 16.85 -3.89
N ALA A 66 -5.94 15.80 -3.13
CA ALA A 66 -7.08 15.72 -2.19
C ALA A 66 -7.21 14.23 -1.78
N ALA A 67 -7.57 13.77 -0.58
CA ALA A 67 -8.17 14.37 0.61
C ALA A 67 -7.61 13.66 1.87
N ALA A 68 -7.68 14.29 3.04
CA ALA A 68 -7.16 13.78 4.31
C ALA A 68 -8.29 13.50 5.31
N PRO A 69 -8.14 12.45 6.16
CA PRO A 69 -8.67 12.53 7.51
C PRO A 69 -7.67 11.98 8.56
N ALA A 70 -6.46 12.53 8.64
CA ALA A 70 -5.62 12.56 9.86
C ALA A 70 -4.37 13.44 9.65
N ALA A 71 -3.97 14.20 10.66
CA ALA A 71 -2.78 15.08 10.59
C ALA A 71 -1.48 14.31 10.33
N LEU A 72 -1.38 13.06 10.83
CA LEU A 72 -0.18 12.24 10.70
C LEU A 72 -0.10 11.46 9.39
N SER A 73 -1.24 11.11 8.76
CA SER A 73 -1.24 10.40 7.48
C SER A 73 -0.70 11.24 6.32
N ILE A 74 -0.58 12.56 6.52
CA ILE A 74 0.12 13.48 5.63
C ILE A 74 1.61 13.09 5.49
N PHE A 75 2.18 12.50 6.54
CA PHE A 75 3.59 12.09 6.62
C PHE A 75 3.77 10.57 6.58
N ALA A 76 2.85 9.82 5.96
CA ALA A 76 3.01 8.37 5.82
C ALA A 76 4.42 7.99 5.33
N PRO A 77 5.01 6.86 5.77
CA PRO A 77 6.28 6.44 5.22
C PRO A 77 6.18 6.42 3.69
N ALA A 78 7.17 7.00 3.02
CA ALA A 78 7.15 7.28 1.59
C ALA A 78 6.14 8.34 1.13
N SER A 79 5.58 9.22 1.97
CA SER A 79 4.55 10.19 1.53
C SER A 79 4.99 11.13 0.39
N MET A 80 6.29 11.45 0.32
CA MET A 80 6.86 12.23 -0.78
C MET A 80 6.99 11.45 -2.10
N SER A 81 7.11 10.13 -2.05
CA SER A 81 7.16 9.26 -3.24
C SER A 81 5.80 8.57 -3.45
N ALA A 82 5.34 7.77 -2.53
CA ALA A 82 4.09 7.00 -2.53
C ALA A 82 2.76 7.81 -2.45
N LEU A 83 2.74 9.11 -2.15
CA LEU A 83 1.49 9.92 -2.07
C LEU A 83 1.52 11.23 -2.86
N ALA A 84 2.70 11.61 -3.37
CA ALA A 84 2.90 12.80 -4.19
C ALA A 84 3.46 12.44 -5.57
N SER A 85 3.46 11.16 -5.95
CA SER A 85 3.82 10.68 -7.30
C SER A 85 2.84 9.59 -7.76
N PRO A 86 2.78 9.21 -9.05
CA PRO A 86 1.73 8.39 -9.63
C PRO A 86 2.16 6.93 -9.48
N THR A 87 2.88 6.64 -8.40
CA THR A 87 3.24 5.30 -8.07
C THR A 87 1.93 4.58 -7.73
N PRO A 88 1.90 3.25 -7.71
CA PRO A 88 0.64 2.55 -7.47
C PRO A 88 0.05 2.77 -6.06
N GLU A 89 0.83 3.28 -5.10
CA GLU A 89 0.48 3.43 -3.69
C GLU A 89 -0.69 4.39 -3.35
N PRO A 90 -0.78 5.62 -3.89
CA PRO A 90 -1.88 6.53 -3.60
C PRO A 90 -3.19 6.01 -4.20
N PHE A 91 -3.16 5.48 -5.43
CA PHE A 91 -4.33 4.86 -6.06
C PHE A 91 -4.81 3.65 -5.28
N PHE A 92 -3.89 2.74 -4.94
CA PHE A 92 -4.18 1.62 -4.06
C PHE A 92 -4.82 2.08 -2.76
N SER A 93 -4.21 3.08 -2.10
CA SER A 93 -4.69 3.60 -0.82
C SER A 93 -6.08 4.21 -0.92
N PHE A 94 -6.32 5.02 -1.95
CA PHE A 94 -7.61 5.66 -2.21
C PHE A 94 -8.72 4.63 -2.43
N PHE A 95 -8.52 3.70 -3.38
CA PHE A 95 -9.52 2.70 -3.71
C PHE A 95 -9.73 1.70 -2.57
N SER A 96 -8.68 1.36 -1.82
CA SER A 96 -8.82 0.53 -0.61
C SER A 96 -9.70 1.22 0.44
N LEU A 97 -9.45 2.50 0.75
CA LEU A 97 -10.25 3.23 1.74
C LEU A 97 -11.69 3.46 1.26
N LEU A 98 -11.87 3.82 -0.01
CA LEU A 98 -13.20 3.98 -0.60
C LEU A 98 -13.97 2.65 -0.57
N GLY A 99 -13.30 1.55 -0.91
CA GLY A 99 -13.89 0.22 -0.83
C GLY A 99 -14.33 -0.14 0.59
N MET A 100 -13.46 0.11 1.58
CA MET A 100 -13.79 -0.09 3.00
C MET A 100 -14.94 0.79 3.49
N LEU A 101 -15.10 2.00 2.95
CA LEU A 101 -16.20 2.92 3.29
C LEU A 101 -17.55 2.48 2.71
N LEU A 102 -17.55 2.02 1.46
CA LEU A 102 -18.77 1.59 0.75
C LEU A 102 -19.27 0.22 1.23
N LEU A 103 -18.33 -0.64 1.59
CA LEU A 103 -18.60 -1.98 2.10
C LEU A 103 -19.36 -1.89 3.43
N GLY A 104 -20.60 -2.38 3.45
CA GLY A 104 -21.48 -2.12 4.60
C GLY A 104 -22.81 -1.46 4.23
N GLY A 105 -22.86 -0.72 3.12
CA GLY A 105 -24.02 0.07 2.67
C GLY A 105 -25.15 -0.70 1.97
N GLY A 106 -25.31 -2.00 2.23
CA GLY A 106 -26.25 -2.88 1.50
C GLY A 106 -25.65 -3.43 0.19
N ALA A 107 -26.49 -4.06 -0.64
CA ALA A 107 -26.02 -4.80 -1.83
C ALA A 107 -25.25 -3.94 -2.83
N LEU A 108 -25.75 -2.72 -3.13
CA LEU A 108 -25.07 -1.79 -4.03
C LEU A 108 -23.73 -1.30 -3.44
N GLY A 109 -23.71 -1.02 -2.13
CA GLY A 109 -22.47 -0.63 -1.43
C GLY A 109 -21.42 -1.74 -1.44
N ASP A 110 -21.84 -3.00 -1.27
CA ASP A 110 -20.92 -4.13 -1.30
C ASP A 110 -20.35 -4.38 -2.71
N ILE A 111 -21.17 -4.23 -3.77
CA ILE A 111 -20.71 -4.29 -5.16
C ILE A 111 -19.72 -3.15 -5.44
N ALA A 112 -20.07 -1.91 -5.10
CA ALA A 112 -19.20 -0.77 -5.30
C ALA A 112 -17.89 -0.90 -4.51
N GLY A 113 -17.97 -1.44 -3.29
CA GLY A 113 -16.81 -1.76 -2.45
C GLY A 113 -15.89 -2.79 -3.09
N ALA A 114 -16.43 -3.88 -3.63
CA ALA A 114 -15.66 -4.91 -4.33
C ALA A 114 -15.04 -4.38 -5.63
N LEU A 115 -15.73 -3.52 -6.38
CA LEU A 115 -15.16 -2.85 -7.55
C LEU A 115 -14.01 -1.91 -7.17
N CYS A 116 -14.13 -1.19 -6.05
CA CYS A 116 -13.02 -0.40 -5.52
C CYS A 116 -11.84 -1.30 -5.11
N PHE A 117 -12.07 -2.44 -4.47
CA PHE A 117 -11.00 -3.39 -4.17
C PHE A 117 -10.36 -3.99 -5.42
N ALA A 118 -11.14 -4.26 -6.47
CA ALA A 118 -10.60 -4.65 -7.77
C ALA A 118 -9.70 -3.54 -8.33
N ALA A 119 -10.16 -2.29 -8.33
CA ALA A 119 -9.34 -1.15 -8.75
C ALA A 119 -8.05 -1.04 -7.93
N ALA A 120 -8.08 -1.24 -6.61
CA ALA A 120 -6.88 -1.29 -5.78
C ALA A 120 -5.94 -2.44 -6.21
N THR A 121 -6.46 -3.65 -6.44
CA THR A 121 -5.69 -4.81 -6.91
C THR A 121 -5.00 -4.59 -8.25
N MET A 122 -5.57 -3.77 -9.14
CA MET A 122 -4.93 -3.39 -10.41
C MET A 122 -3.60 -2.65 -10.20
N PHE A 123 -3.54 -1.78 -9.20
CA PHE A 123 -2.33 -1.02 -8.90
C PHE A 123 -1.31 -1.86 -8.13
N ARG A 124 -1.77 -2.77 -7.25
CA ARG A 124 -0.85 -3.62 -6.48
C ARG A 124 -1.42 -5.00 -6.21
N ALA A 125 -0.57 -6.02 -6.42
CA ALA A 125 -0.90 -7.42 -6.16
C ALA A 125 -1.32 -7.70 -4.71
N ASN A 126 -0.87 -6.91 -3.71
CA ASN A 126 -1.33 -7.06 -2.33
C ASN A 126 -2.80 -6.68 -2.12
N GLY A 127 -3.48 -6.13 -3.13
CA GLY A 127 -4.94 -5.90 -3.11
C GLY A 127 -5.76 -7.19 -2.97
N ILE A 128 -5.21 -8.35 -3.34
CA ILE A 128 -5.86 -9.64 -3.11
C ILE A 128 -6.21 -9.86 -1.63
N LEU A 129 -5.44 -9.27 -0.70
CA LEU A 129 -5.67 -9.40 0.74
C LEU A 129 -6.89 -8.62 1.23
N LEU A 130 -7.37 -7.64 0.45
CA LEU A 130 -8.58 -6.87 0.77
C LEU A 130 -9.85 -7.73 0.80
N VAL A 131 -9.81 -8.93 0.18
CA VAL A 131 -10.89 -9.92 0.28
C VAL A 131 -11.23 -10.27 1.74
N GLY A 132 -10.28 -10.14 2.66
CA GLY A 132 -10.51 -10.34 4.09
C GLY A 132 -11.61 -9.43 4.66
N TYR A 133 -11.74 -8.20 4.15
CA TYR A 133 -12.81 -7.29 4.57
C TYR A 133 -14.18 -7.75 4.08
N ILE A 134 -14.27 -8.32 2.88
CA ILE A 134 -15.52 -8.90 2.33
C ILE A 134 -15.94 -10.13 3.15
N VAL A 135 -14.99 -11.03 3.44
CA VAL A 135 -15.23 -12.20 4.27
C VAL A 135 -15.71 -11.79 5.67
N TRP A 136 -15.10 -10.77 6.25
CA TRP A 136 -15.49 -10.23 7.55
C TRP A 136 -16.94 -9.71 7.57
N GLN A 137 -17.37 -9.01 6.51
CA GLN A 137 -18.73 -8.49 6.42
C GLN A 137 -19.77 -9.61 6.32
N VAL A 138 -19.46 -10.68 5.59
CA VAL A 138 -20.32 -11.87 5.54
C VAL A 138 -20.38 -12.56 6.90
N TYR A 139 -19.26 -12.65 7.61
CA TYR A 139 -19.24 -13.16 8.98
C TYR A 139 -20.15 -12.33 9.91
N LEU A 140 -20.07 -10.98 9.85
CA LEU A 140 -20.88 -10.09 10.67
C LEU A 140 -22.38 -10.17 10.35
N ARG A 141 -22.75 -10.17 9.07
CA ARG A 141 -24.15 -10.17 8.64
C ARG A 141 -24.80 -11.56 8.70
N ARG A 142 -24.02 -12.63 8.79
CA ARG A 142 -24.48 -14.03 8.76
C ARG A 142 -25.33 -14.37 7.53
N THR A 143 -25.01 -13.77 6.38
CA THR A 143 -25.80 -13.94 5.15
C THR A 143 -24.93 -14.29 3.95
N ARG A 144 -25.50 -15.04 3.00
CA ARG A 144 -25.07 -15.24 1.61
C ARG A 144 -23.55 -15.42 1.42
N VAL A 145 -23.00 -16.56 1.84
CA VAL A 145 -21.61 -16.97 1.55
C VAL A 145 -21.29 -16.90 0.05
N HIS A 146 -22.23 -17.30 -0.81
CA HIS A 146 -22.11 -17.16 -2.26
C HIS A 146 -21.84 -15.72 -2.71
N TRP A 147 -22.41 -14.73 -2.01
CA TRP A 147 -22.20 -13.32 -2.31
C TRP A 147 -20.78 -12.87 -1.94
N ALA A 148 -20.23 -13.35 -0.82
CA ALA A 148 -18.81 -13.16 -0.50
C ALA A 148 -17.89 -13.73 -1.58
N VAL A 149 -18.21 -14.93 -2.08
CA VAL A 149 -17.41 -15.59 -3.13
C VAL A 149 -17.41 -14.76 -4.41
N ILE A 150 -18.58 -14.27 -4.85
CA ILE A 150 -18.71 -13.43 -6.05
C ILE A 150 -17.93 -12.12 -5.88
N LEU A 151 -18.16 -11.39 -4.79
CA LEU A 151 -17.50 -10.11 -4.53
C LEU A 151 -15.98 -10.27 -4.31
N GLY A 152 -15.56 -11.36 -3.67
CA GLY A 152 -14.16 -11.71 -3.52
C GLY A 152 -13.50 -12.03 -4.85
N ALA A 153 -14.17 -12.79 -5.72
CA ALA A 153 -13.69 -13.06 -7.07
C ALA A 153 -13.55 -11.78 -7.89
N VAL A 154 -14.50 -10.85 -7.81
CA VAL A 154 -14.40 -9.52 -8.43
C VAL A 154 -13.14 -8.79 -7.94
N SER A 155 -12.91 -8.77 -6.62
CA SER A 155 -11.77 -8.05 -6.01
C SER A 155 -10.40 -8.62 -6.43
N VAL A 156 -10.32 -9.94 -6.64
CA VAL A 156 -9.09 -10.66 -7.05
C VAL A 156 -8.94 -10.72 -8.57
N SER A 157 -10.02 -10.51 -9.33
CA SER A 157 -10.03 -10.69 -10.78
C SER A 157 -8.93 -9.95 -11.54
N PRO A 158 -8.48 -8.73 -11.19
CA PRO A 158 -7.42 -8.07 -11.96
C PRO A 158 -6.07 -8.78 -11.84
N PHE A 159 -5.76 -9.32 -10.65
CA PHE A 159 -4.57 -10.14 -10.45
C PHE A 159 -4.67 -11.42 -11.27
N ALA A 160 -5.80 -12.13 -11.20
CA ALA A 160 -6.02 -13.36 -11.97
C ALA A 160 -5.97 -13.12 -13.48
N ALA A 161 -6.54 -12.02 -13.97
CA ALA A 161 -6.54 -11.63 -15.38
C ALA A 161 -5.10 -11.35 -15.87
N PHE A 162 -4.30 -10.64 -15.08
CA PHE A 162 -2.89 -10.40 -15.41
C PHE A 162 -2.09 -11.72 -15.47
N GLN A 163 -2.30 -12.61 -14.51
CA GLN A 163 -1.64 -13.91 -14.47
C GLN A 163 -2.02 -14.78 -15.69
N GLY A 164 -3.31 -14.78 -16.07
CA GLY A 164 -3.80 -15.49 -17.26
C GLY A 164 -3.28 -14.91 -18.57
N TRP A 165 -3.26 -13.57 -18.68
CA TRP A 165 -2.70 -12.86 -19.83
C TRP A 165 -1.19 -13.14 -20.01
N ALA A 166 -0.44 -13.16 -18.91
CA ALA A 166 0.99 -13.46 -18.95
C ALA A 166 1.22 -14.92 -19.38
N TYR A 167 0.42 -15.85 -18.85
CA TYR A 167 0.47 -17.26 -19.24
C TYR A 167 0.19 -17.43 -20.74
N SER A 168 -0.88 -16.81 -21.27
CA SER A 168 -1.26 -16.95 -22.68
C SER A 168 -0.23 -16.38 -23.66
N ARG A 169 0.66 -15.48 -23.22
CA ARG A 169 1.69 -14.86 -24.06
C ARG A 169 3.07 -15.48 -23.90
N LEU A 170 3.40 -15.98 -22.71
CA LEU A 170 4.76 -16.42 -22.38
C LEU A 170 4.89 -17.95 -22.31
N CYS A 171 3.78 -18.69 -22.36
CA CYS A 171 3.77 -20.15 -22.34
C CYS A 171 3.31 -20.75 -23.68
N PRO A 172 3.90 -21.90 -24.11
CA PRO A 172 5.02 -22.61 -23.48
C PRO A 172 6.37 -21.91 -23.72
N GLY A 173 7.38 -22.21 -22.88
CA GLY A 173 8.76 -21.71 -23.07
C GLY A 173 9.44 -21.12 -21.83
N GLN A 174 8.71 -20.93 -20.73
CA GLN A 174 9.28 -20.45 -19.46
C GLN A 174 9.26 -21.54 -18.38
N PRO A 175 10.24 -21.55 -17.43
CA PRO A 175 10.33 -22.57 -16.39
C PRO A 175 9.10 -22.66 -15.46
N TRP A 176 8.32 -21.59 -15.35
CA TRP A 176 7.13 -21.55 -14.50
C TRP A 176 5.86 -22.04 -15.18
N CYS A 177 5.87 -22.29 -16.50
CA CYS A 177 4.71 -22.78 -17.23
C CYS A 177 4.31 -24.21 -16.83
N THR A 178 5.26 -25.03 -16.37
CA THR A 178 5.06 -26.44 -16.00
C THR A 178 4.82 -26.63 -14.49
N GLY A 179 4.77 -25.56 -13.71
CA GLY A 179 4.49 -25.64 -12.28
C GLY A 179 3.04 -26.01 -11.99
N THR A 180 2.78 -26.62 -10.81
CA THR A 180 1.43 -27.00 -10.35
C THR A 180 0.44 -25.84 -10.42
N ILE A 181 0.90 -24.63 -10.08
CA ILE A 181 0.17 -23.38 -10.29
C ILE A 181 1.10 -22.45 -11.08
N PRO A 182 0.88 -22.27 -12.40
CA PRO A 182 1.82 -21.57 -13.27
C PRO A 182 1.69 -20.04 -13.13
N LEU A 183 2.18 -19.50 -12.02
CA LEU A 183 2.12 -18.07 -11.71
C LEU A 183 3.45 -17.36 -12.00
N VAL A 184 3.44 -16.48 -13.00
CA VAL A 184 4.59 -15.60 -13.29
C VAL A 184 4.99 -14.75 -12.08
N TYR A 185 4.01 -14.22 -11.32
CA TYR A 185 4.26 -13.44 -10.10
C TYR A 185 5.14 -14.19 -9.10
N SER A 186 4.75 -15.40 -8.69
CA SER A 186 5.52 -16.19 -7.72
C SER A 186 6.91 -16.56 -8.26
N TYR A 187 7.01 -16.90 -9.54
CA TYR A 187 8.28 -17.18 -10.18
C TYR A 187 9.22 -15.96 -10.16
N VAL A 188 8.74 -14.78 -10.53
CA VAL A 188 9.54 -13.56 -10.54
C VAL A 188 9.98 -13.18 -9.12
N GLN A 189 9.05 -13.24 -8.15
CA GLN A 189 9.35 -12.99 -6.74
C GLN A 189 10.44 -13.94 -6.21
N GLN A 190 10.40 -15.22 -6.56
CA GLN A 190 11.41 -16.16 -6.12
C GLN A 190 12.74 -16.04 -6.89
N LYS A 191 12.68 -15.92 -8.23
CA LYS A 191 13.86 -15.99 -9.10
C LYS A 191 14.72 -14.73 -9.05
N TYR A 192 14.09 -13.56 -9.05
CA TYR A 192 14.81 -12.28 -9.16
C TYR A 192 14.91 -11.55 -7.83
N TRP A 193 13.95 -11.80 -6.94
CA TRP A 193 13.91 -11.15 -5.63
C TRP A 193 14.24 -12.13 -4.49
N ASP A 194 14.54 -13.40 -4.77
CA ASP A 194 14.82 -14.42 -3.73
C ASP A 194 13.82 -14.42 -2.56
N VAL A 195 12.55 -14.17 -2.87
CA VAL A 195 11.49 -14.14 -1.86
C VAL A 195 11.16 -15.56 -1.43
N GLY A 196 11.11 -15.78 -0.11
CA GLY A 196 10.67 -17.03 0.49
C GLY A 196 10.66 -16.94 2.01
N PRO A 197 10.11 -17.95 2.70
CA PRO A 197 10.10 -18.01 4.16
C PRO A 197 11.49 -17.85 4.74
N PHE A 198 11.68 -16.80 5.54
CA PHE A 198 12.90 -16.42 6.24
C PHE A 198 14.15 -16.17 5.37
N ARG A 199 14.04 -16.15 4.04
CA ARG A 199 15.20 -15.93 3.14
C ARG A 199 15.88 -14.58 3.34
N TYR A 200 15.12 -13.57 3.78
CA TYR A 200 15.63 -12.23 4.03
C TYR A 200 16.37 -12.06 5.37
N TRP A 201 16.34 -13.07 6.25
CA TRP A 201 16.92 -12.99 7.59
C TRP A 201 18.43 -13.24 7.55
N THR A 202 19.18 -12.28 7.02
CA THR A 202 20.64 -12.27 7.03
C THR A 202 21.18 -11.05 7.77
N LEU A 203 22.38 -11.15 8.34
CA LEU A 203 23.01 -10.04 9.08
C LEU A 203 23.20 -8.80 8.20
N ALA A 204 23.43 -8.99 6.90
CA ALA A 204 23.55 -7.89 5.94
C ALA A 204 22.25 -7.06 5.82
N GLN A 205 21.09 -7.65 6.14
CA GLN A 205 19.79 -6.96 6.03
C GLN A 205 19.38 -6.24 7.32
N VAL A 206 20.17 -6.30 8.39
CA VAL A 206 19.87 -5.61 9.67
C VAL A 206 19.50 -4.13 9.48
N PRO A 207 20.17 -3.32 8.63
CA PRO A 207 19.76 -1.94 8.38
C PRO A 207 18.32 -1.82 7.86
N ASN A 208 17.90 -2.75 7.01
CA ASN A 208 16.55 -2.78 6.43
C ASN A 208 15.49 -3.19 7.45
N PHE A 209 15.84 -4.08 8.38
CA PHE A 209 14.99 -4.39 9.54
C PHE A 209 14.83 -3.18 10.46
N ILE A 210 15.91 -2.44 10.74
CA ILE A 210 15.87 -1.22 11.55
C ILE A 210 14.97 -0.17 10.89
N LEU A 211 15.07 -0.01 9.58
CA LEU A 211 14.26 0.95 8.82
C LEU A 211 12.76 0.62 8.88
N ALA A 212 12.40 -0.66 8.75
CA ALA A 212 11.02 -1.13 8.80
C ALA A 212 10.46 -1.28 10.24
N ALA A 213 11.33 -1.30 11.25
CA ALA A 213 10.95 -1.58 12.64
C ALA A 213 9.85 -0.66 13.20
N PRO A 214 9.81 0.66 12.91
CA PRO A 214 8.73 1.51 13.43
C PRO A 214 7.35 1.13 12.90
N VAL A 215 7.26 0.71 11.63
CA VAL A 215 5.99 0.25 11.02
C VAL A 215 5.59 -1.11 11.58
N VAL A 216 6.49 -2.10 11.48
CA VAL A 216 6.20 -3.49 11.84
C VAL A 216 6.05 -3.66 13.35
N GLY A 217 6.94 -3.03 14.12
CA GLY A 217 6.93 -3.07 15.58
C GLY A 217 5.70 -2.39 16.17
N PHE A 218 5.28 -1.25 15.62
CA PHE A 218 4.03 -0.61 16.05
C PHE A 218 2.81 -1.45 15.66
N GLY A 219 2.76 -1.99 14.45
CA GLY A 219 1.70 -2.90 14.01
C GLY A 219 1.58 -4.11 14.94
N ALA A 220 2.69 -4.76 15.27
CA ALA A 220 2.75 -5.88 16.20
C ALA A 220 2.30 -5.49 17.62
N LEU A 221 2.80 -4.38 18.16
CA LEU A 221 2.43 -3.89 19.48
C LEU A 221 0.92 -3.67 19.58
N GLN A 222 0.32 -3.00 18.58
CA GLN A 222 -1.11 -2.72 18.58
C GLN A 222 -1.96 -3.98 18.43
N ALA A 223 -1.54 -4.92 17.58
CA ALA A 223 -2.19 -6.22 17.48
C ALA A 223 -2.13 -6.97 18.83
N CYS A 224 -0.98 -6.98 19.51
CA CYS A 224 -0.82 -7.61 20.82
C CYS A 224 -1.69 -6.94 21.90
N ILE A 225 -1.74 -5.61 21.96
CA ILE A 225 -2.60 -4.89 22.90
C ILE A 225 -4.05 -5.25 22.63
N TYR A 226 -4.48 -5.18 21.37
CA TYR A 226 -5.86 -5.47 20.98
C TYR A 226 -6.29 -6.88 21.38
N LEU A 227 -5.48 -7.90 21.05
CA LEU A 227 -5.73 -9.32 21.38
C LEU A 227 -5.76 -9.59 22.89
N ARG A 228 -5.07 -8.79 23.71
CA ARG A 228 -5.12 -8.91 25.18
C ARG A 228 -6.35 -8.24 25.78
N THR A 229 -6.86 -7.19 25.13
CA THR A 229 -8.00 -6.40 25.64
C THR A 229 -9.36 -6.98 25.30
N VAL A 230 -9.47 -7.70 24.18
CA VAL A 230 -10.72 -8.32 23.76
C VAL A 230 -10.63 -9.82 24.07
N PRO A 231 -11.59 -10.40 24.81
CA PRO A 231 -11.54 -11.83 25.16
C PRO A 231 -11.75 -12.70 23.92
N LEU A 232 -10.99 -13.79 23.76
CA LEU A 232 -11.11 -14.75 22.65
C LEU A 232 -12.56 -15.18 22.37
N ARG A 233 -13.38 -15.32 23.42
CA ARG A 233 -14.80 -15.64 23.29
C ARG A 233 -15.62 -14.58 22.54
N ALA A 234 -15.26 -13.29 22.61
CA ALA A 234 -15.94 -12.24 21.86
C ALA A 234 -15.68 -12.31 20.34
N TYR A 235 -14.61 -12.99 19.92
CA TYR A 235 -14.28 -13.21 18.51
C TYR A 235 -15.07 -14.37 17.90
N PHE A 236 -15.35 -15.42 18.67
CA PHE A 236 -16.01 -16.64 18.20
C PHE A 236 -17.50 -16.71 18.57
N PHE A 237 -17.89 -16.13 19.71
CA PHE A 237 -19.25 -16.17 20.25
C PHE A 237 -19.85 -14.77 20.28
N ARG A 238 -21.00 -14.63 19.61
CA ARG A 238 -22.05 -13.58 19.67
C ARG A 238 -21.91 -12.53 20.79
N SER A 239 -20.84 -11.74 20.80
CA SER A 239 -20.72 -10.63 21.74
C SER A 239 -21.44 -9.41 21.16
N PRO A 240 -22.26 -8.69 21.95
CA PRO A 240 -22.91 -7.46 21.50
C PRO A 240 -21.92 -6.33 21.23
N VAL A 241 -20.68 -6.47 21.70
CA VAL A 241 -19.58 -5.55 21.39
C VAL A 241 -19.12 -5.82 19.96
N ARG A 242 -19.54 -4.98 19.01
CA ARG A 242 -19.02 -5.00 17.65
C ARG A 242 -17.53 -4.66 17.70
N PRO A 243 -16.62 -5.60 17.41
CA PRO A 243 -15.19 -5.31 17.44
C PRO A 243 -14.84 -4.62 16.11
N TRP A 244 -15.35 -3.41 15.89
CA TRP A 244 -15.18 -2.63 14.66
C TRP A 244 -13.72 -2.52 14.17
N PRO A 245 -12.68 -2.39 15.03
CA PRO A 245 -11.30 -2.37 14.54
C PRO A 245 -10.72 -3.76 14.19
N LEU A 246 -11.39 -4.87 14.54
CA LEU A 246 -10.87 -6.23 14.36
C LEU A 246 -10.43 -6.57 12.94
N PRO A 247 -11.24 -6.42 11.88
CA PRO A 247 -10.81 -6.80 10.53
C PRO A 247 -9.54 -6.03 10.11
N TYR A 248 -9.44 -4.76 10.50
CA TYR A 248 -8.29 -3.92 10.21
C TYR A 248 -7.05 -4.35 11.01
N MET A 249 -7.23 -4.77 12.27
CA MET A 249 -6.14 -5.31 13.10
C MET A 249 -5.64 -6.66 12.59
N VAL A 250 -6.55 -7.56 12.18
CA VAL A 250 -6.21 -8.85 11.58
C VAL A 250 -5.50 -8.65 10.25
N HIS A 251 -6.00 -7.77 9.39
CA HIS A 251 -5.34 -7.41 8.13
C HIS A 251 -3.93 -6.87 8.37
N MET A 252 -3.76 -5.94 9.31
CA MET A 252 -2.44 -5.42 9.69
C MET A 252 -1.51 -6.50 10.23
N ALA A 253 -1.99 -7.41 11.08
CA ALA A 253 -1.21 -8.51 11.63
C ALA A 253 -0.77 -9.52 10.56
N VAL A 254 -1.68 -9.90 9.65
CA VAL A 254 -1.39 -10.77 8.51
C VAL A 254 -0.35 -10.13 7.59
N LEU A 255 -0.51 -8.83 7.28
CA LEU A 255 0.48 -8.08 6.50
C LEU A 255 1.84 -8.05 7.18
N CYS A 256 1.92 -7.71 8.47
CA CYS A 256 3.19 -7.67 9.20
C CYS A 256 3.86 -9.07 9.23
N ALA A 257 3.08 -10.13 9.45
CA ALA A 257 3.59 -11.50 9.43
C ALA A 257 4.13 -11.87 8.04
N MET A 258 3.39 -11.56 6.97
CA MET A 258 3.83 -11.78 5.60
C MET A 258 5.13 -11.01 5.29
N LEU A 259 5.20 -9.75 5.71
CA LEU A 259 6.36 -8.87 5.48
C LEU A 259 7.62 -9.34 6.23
N LEU A 260 7.45 -9.93 7.42
CA LEU A 260 8.55 -10.47 8.22
C LEU A 260 8.99 -11.86 7.75
N VAL A 261 8.05 -12.72 7.36
CA VAL A 261 8.34 -14.11 7.06
C VAL A 261 8.67 -14.32 5.59
N ALA A 262 7.92 -13.71 4.68
CA ALA A 262 7.91 -14.10 3.27
C ALA A 262 8.12 -12.93 2.32
N SER A 263 8.81 -11.87 2.74
CA SER A 263 9.11 -10.71 1.89
C SER A 263 10.39 -10.01 2.35
N HIS A 264 10.88 -9.09 1.53
CA HIS A 264 11.91 -8.15 1.93
C HIS A 264 11.29 -7.15 2.91
N VAL A 265 11.69 -7.17 4.18
CA VAL A 265 11.00 -6.43 5.27
C VAL A 265 10.87 -4.92 5.01
N GLN A 266 11.83 -4.35 4.28
CA GLN A 266 11.87 -2.92 3.94
C GLN A 266 10.64 -2.44 3.16
N ILE A 267 9.99 -3.32 2.37
CA ILE A 267 8.80 -2.96 1.61
C ILE A 267 7.62 -2.62 2.53
N ALA A 268 7.70 -2.92 3.83
CA ALA A 268 6.70 -2.51 4.82
C ALA A 268 6.40 -1.01 4.76
N LEU A 269 7.39 -0.20 4.39
CA LEU A 269 7.30 1.24 4.27
C LEU A 269 6.34 1.66 3.15
N ARG A 270 6.34 0.94 2.02
CA ARG A 270 5.38 1.13 0.91
C ARG A 270 4.00 0.58 1.21
N PHE A 271 3.89 -0.38 2.12
CA PHE A 271 2.59 -0.91 2.56
C PHE A 271 1.94 -0.03 3.64
N ALA A 272 2.72 0.78 4.36
CA ALA A 272 2.27 1.65 5.44
C ALA A 272 1.45 2.87 4.97
N THR A 273 0.77 2.78 3.83
CA THR A 273 -0.17 3.81 3.37
C THR A 273 -1.48 3.76 4.16
N PRO A 274 -2.27 4.85 4.20
CA PRO A 274 -3.57 4.89 4.86
C PRO A 274 -4.52 3.75 4.45
N GLY A 275 -4.57 3.38 3.17
CA GLY A 275 -5.39 2.26 2.69
C GLY A 275 -4.71 0.90 2.77
N GLY A 276 -3.37 0.84 2.81
CA GLY A 276 -2.62 -0.42 3.01
C GLY A 276 -2.68 -0.93 4.44
N MET A 277 -2.50 -0.02 5.41
CA MET A 277 -2.56 -0.32 6.85
C MET A 277 -3.46 0.69 7.60
N PRO A 278 -4.79 0.66 7.43
CA PRO A 278 -5.68 1.64 8.08
C PRO A 278 -5.57 1.65 9.61
N ALA A 279 -5.44 0.46 10.23
CA ALA A 279 -5.31 0.32 11.67
C ALA A 279 -4.07 1.04 12.25
N LEU A 280 -2.95 1.05 11.51
CA LEU A 280 -1.74 1.80 11.87
C LEU A 280 -2.07 3.29 12.04
N TRP A 281 -2.78 3.87 11.07
CA TRP A 281 -3.10 5.29 11.05
C TRP A 281 -4.19 5.71 12.03
N TRP A 282 -5.24 4.91 12.15
CA TRP A 282 -6.33 5.21 13.10
C TRP A 282 -5.87 5.12 14.55
N THR A 283 -5.02 4.14 14.88
CA THR A 283 -4.47 4.03 16.24
C THR A 283 -3.49 5.15 16.55
N LEU A 284 -2.67 5.58 15.59
CA LEU A 284 -1.84 6.78 15.74
C LEU A 284 -2.70 8.03 15.93
N ALA A 285 -3.74 8.22 15.12
CA ALA A 285 -4.66 9.34 15.25
C ALA A 285 -5.36 9.36 16.62
N ALA A 286 -5.81 8.20 17.10
CA ALA A 286 -6.39 8.04 18.44
C ALA A 286 -5.38 8.39 19.54
N ALA A 287 -4.12 7.95 19.41
CA ALA A 287 -3.06 8.27 20.36
C ALA A 287 -2.76 9.78 20.44
N VAL A 288 -2.79 10.48 19.31
CA VAL A 288 -2.67 11.96 19.29
C VAL A 288 -3.87 12.63 19.96
N SER A 289 -5.07 12.13 19.67
CA SER A 289 -6.32 12.74 20.12
C SER A 289 -6.60 12.52 21.62
N ALA A 290 -6.09 11.44 22.21
CA ALA A 290 -6.30 11.07 23.62
C ALA A 290 -5.42 11.85 24.62
N GLY A 291 -4.45 12.64 24.14
CA GLY A 291 -3.56 13.46 24.97
C GLY A 291 -2.41 12.69 25.67
N PRO A 292 -1.38 13.40 26.16
CA PRO A 292 -0.13 12.80 26.67
C PRO A 292 -0.30 11.95 27.95
N LEU A 293 -1.40 12.13 28.69
CA LEU A 293 -1.62 11.48 29.99
C LEU A 293 -2.23 10.07 29.91
N LYS A 294 -2.84 9.68 28.78
CA LYS A 294 -3.54 8.37 28.67
C LYS A 294 -2.81 7.32 27.84
N VAL A 295 -1.94 7.71 26.90
CA VAL A 295 -1.19 6.78 26.03
C VAL A 295 0.30 6.88 26.31
N ARG A 296 0.69 6.48 27.53
CA ARG A 296 2.08 6.56 28.03
C ARG A 296 3.08 5.65 27.30
N ARG A 297 2.63 4.87 26.31
CA ARG A 297 3.41 3.80 25.66
C ARG A 297 3.92 4.12 24.25
N VAL A 298 3.42 5.17 23.60
CA VAL A 298 3.83 5.52 22.22
C VAL A 298 4.61 6.83 22.26
N PRO A 299 5.92 6.84 21.94
CA PRO A 299 6.70 8.06 21.90
C PRO A 299 6.36 8.86 20.63
N LEU A 300 5.24 9.60 20.68
CA LEU A 300 4.66 10.28 19.52
C LEU A 300 5.64 11.24 18.81
N ARG A 301 6.55 11.86 19.57
CA ARG A 301 7.63 12.70 19.02
C ARG A 301 8.63 11.90 18.17
N ILE A 302 8.99 10.70 18.62
CA ILE A 302 9.89 9.80 17.88
C ILE A 302 9.20 9.30 16.62
N VAL A 303 7.92 8.92 16.72
CA VAL A 303 7.14 8.48 15.56
C VAL A 303 7.00 9.62 14.54
N ALA A 304 6.63 10.83 14.97
CA ALA A 304 6.52 11.99 14.09
C ALA A 304 7.86 12.34 13.43
N GLY A 305 8.96 12.34 14.20
CA GLY A 305 10.31 12.56 13.67
C GLY A 305 10.69 11.52 12.63
N TYR A 306 10.44 10.23 12.91
CA TYR A 306 10.66 9.15 11.95
C TYR A 306 9.87 9.35 10.66
N LEU A 307 8.57 9.67 10.76
CA LEU A 307 7.69 9.88 9.60
C LEU A 307 8.17 11.03 8.72
N VAL A 308 8.58 12.15 9.32
CA VAL A 308 9.13 13.31 8.61
C VAL A 308 10.47 12.99 7.95
N CYS A 309 11.41 12.42 8.72
CA CYS A 309 12.74 12.07 8.22
C CYS A 309 12.66 11.06 7.09
N TYR A 310 11.88 9.98 7.27
CA TYR A 310 11.75 8.96 6.23
C TYR A 310 11.04 9.50 4.99
N SER A 311 10.02 10.36 5.14
CA SER A 311 9.38 11.00 3.99
C SER A 311 10.39 11.81 3.17
N MET A 312 11.26 12.58 3.82
CA MET A 312 12.32 13.35 3.15
C MET A 312 13.34 12.45 2.46
N VAL A 313 13.86 11.45 3.16
CA VAL A 313 14.81 10.47 2.60
C VAL A 313 14.19 9.74 1.41
N ALA A 314 12.94 9.30 1.53
CA ALA A 314 12.22 8.62 0.45
C ALA A 314 12.03 9.52 -0.78
N GLY A 315 11.76 10.82 -0.58
CA GLY A 315 11.66 11.78 -1.67
C GLY A 315 12.97 11.97 -2.42
N VAL A 316 14.10 12.07 -1.69
CA VAL A 316 15.44 12.19 -2.30
C VAL A 316 15.84 10.93 -3.04
N LEU A 317 15.64 9.75 -2.44
CA LEU A 317 15.92 8.47 -3.08
C LEU A 317 15.10 8.29 -4.35
N TYR A 318 13.79 8.59 -4.28
CA TYR A 318 12.89 8.53 -5.42
C TYR A 318 13.32 9.47 -6.55
N ALA A 319 13.67 10.72 -6.24
CA ALA A 319 14.20 11.66 -7.22
C ALA A 319 15.52 11.20 -7.87
N GLY A 320 16.32 10.43 -7.14
CA GLY A 320 17.53 9.79 -7.64
C GLY A 320 17.31 8.46 -8.35
N PHE A 321 16.07 8.05 -8.63
CA PHE A 321 15.72 6.72 -9.19
C PHE A 321 16.19 5.53 -8.34
N TYR A 322 16.54 5.77 -7.08
CA TYR A 322 16.75 4.70 -6.12
C TYR A 322 15.40 4.27 -5.58
N PRO A 323 15.12 2.96 -5.46
CA PRO A 323 13.89 2.52 -4.83
C PRO A 323 13.90 3.01 -3.37
N PRO A 324 13.08 4.01 -3.01
CA PRO A 324 12.84 4.24 -1.59
C PRO A 324 12.08 2.99 -1.16
N ALA A 325 12.68 2.20 -0.28
CA ALA A 325 12.13 0.91 0.15
C ALA A 325 10.60 0.92 0.31
#